data_AF-A0A3C0JDX4-F1
#
_entry.id   AF-A0A3C0JDX4-F1
#
_cell.length_a   1.000
_cell.length_b   1.000
_cell.length_c   1.000
_cell.angle_alpha   90.00
_cell.angle_beta   90.00
_cell.angle_gamma   90.00
#
_symmetry.space_group_name_H-M   'P 1'
#
loop_
_entity.id
_entity.type
_entity.pdbx_description
1 polymer ?
#
loop_
_entity_poly.entity_id
_entity_poly.type
_entity_poly.pdbx_seq_one_letter_code
_entity_poly.pdbx_strand_id
1 'polypeptide(L)' 'GTARDIREKIWEKLAGEWKPRQLERICTREIGLDELPDTFERMLRGDSFGRTLVRIDGPMPPLP' A
#
# COMPACT_ATOMS: atom_id res chain seq x y z
N GLY A 1 -18.00 1.54 13.70
CA GLY A 1 -16.70 0.97 13.30
C GLY A 1 -16.44 -0.29 14.12
N THR A 2 -15.75 -1.28 13.56
CA THR A 2 -15.38 -2.55 14.24
C THR A 2 -14.64 -2.27 15.56
N ALA A 3 -14.76 -3.14 16.58
CA ALA A 3 -14.03 -2.97 17.84
C ALA A 3 -12.50 -3.03 17.65
N ARG A 4 -11.75 -2.30 18.51
CA ARG A 4 -10.29 -2.14 18.36
C ARG A 4 -9.53 -3.45 18.54
N ASP A 5 -9.92 -4.22 19.55
CA ASP A 5 -9.37 -5.54 19.86
C ASP A 5 -9.51 -6.52 18.70
N ILE A 6 -10.63 -6.47 17.97
CA ILE A 6 -10.83 -7.27 16.76
C ILE A 6 -9.87 -6.82 15.65
N ARG A 7 -9.72 -5.50 15.44
CA ARG A 7 -8.78 -4.98 14.44
C ARG A 7 -7.34 -5.38 14.77
N GLU A 8 -6.92 -5.27 16.02
CA GLU A 8 -5.57 -5.62 16.47
C GLU A 8 -5.26 -7.09 16.20
N LYS A 9 -6.17 -8.01 16.56
CA LYS A 9 -6.03 -9.44 16.25
C LYS A 9 -5.89 -9.72 14.75
N ILE A 10 -6.64 -9.00 13.91
CA ILE A 10 -6.55 -9.15 12.45
C ILE A 10 -5.19 -8.63 11.95
N TRP A 11 -4.72 -7.49 12.47
CA TRP A 11 -3.43 -6.92 12.11
C TRP A 11 -2.26 -7.82 12.50
N GLU A 12 -2.29 -8.43 13.70
CA GLU A 12 -1.28 -9.41 14.12
C GLU A 12 -1.17 -10.58 13.15
N LYS A 13 -2.32 -11.11 12.70
CA LYS A 13 -2.35 -12.19 11.71
C LYS A 13 -1.83 -11.76 10.35
N LEU A 14 -2.24 -10.59 9.85
CA LEU A 14 -1.76 -10.03 8.57
C LEU A 14 -0.25 -9.77 8.57
N ALA A 15 0.33 -9.42 9.72
CA ALA A 15 1.77 -9.20 9.85
C ALA A 15 2.57 -10.53 9.94
N GLY A 16 1.93 -11.61 10.38
CA GLY A 16 2.55 -12.93 10.57
C GLY A 16 1.97 -13.99 9.65
N GLU A 17 1.14 -14.86 10.22
CA GLU A 17 0.60 -16.08 9.58
C GLU A 17 -0.08 -15.83 8.22
N TRP A 18 -0.76 -14.70 8.07
CA TRP A 18 -1.49 -14.34 6.86
C TRP A 18 -0.72 -13.39 5.94
N LYS A 19 0.57 -13.13 6.23
CA LYS A 19 1.39 -12.25 5.41
C LYS A 19 1.44 -12.79 3.97
N PRO A 20 0.98 -12.02 2.96
CA PRO A 20 1.03 -12.47 1.58
C PRO A 20 2.47 -12.76 1.16
N ARG A 21 2.70 -13.96 0.61
CA ARG A 21 4.05 -14.40 0.18
C ARG A 21 4.62 -13.59 -0.98
N GLN A 22 3.77 -12.93 -1.75
CA GLN A 22 4.14 -12.14 -2.93
C GLN A 22 3.58 -10.72 -2.79
N LEU A 23 3.93 -10.06 -1.69
CA LEU A 23 3.44 -8.71 -1.38
C LEU A 23 3.86 -7.71 -2.47
N GLU A 24 5.03 -7.91 -3.08
CA GLU A 24 5.54 -7.06 -4.17
C GLU A 24 4.64 -7.13 -5.41
N ARG A 25 3.94 -8.25 -5.65
CA ARG A 25 2.99 -8.37 -6.78
C ARG A 25 1.68 -7.63 -6.54
N ILE A 26 1.36 -7.35 -5.28
CA ILE A 26 0.19 -6.55 -4.89
C ILE A 26 0.50 -5.07 -5.08
N CYS A 27 1.75 -4.66 -4.79
CA CYS A 27 2.25 -3.32 -5.08
C CYS A 27 2.51 -3.18 -6.59
N THR A 28 1.58 -2.57 -7.31
CA THR A 28 1.68 -2.43 -8.77
C THR A 28 2.35 -1.13 -9.19
N ARG A 29 2.42 -0.14 -8.28
CA ARG A 29 3.03 1.16 -8.54
C ARG A 29 3.50 1.79 -7.24
N GLU A 30 4.61 2.50 -7.30
CA GLU A 30 5.08 3.39 -6.24
C GLU A 30 5.19 4.80 -6.80
N ILE A 31 4.67 5.78 -6.08
CA ILE A 31 4.57 7.18 -6.54
C ILE A 31 5.01 8.18 -5.49
N GLY A 32 5.39 9.38 -5.95
CA GLY A 32 5.50 10.56 -5.12
C GLY A 32 4.12 11.18 -4.78
N LEU A 33 4.11 12.11 -3.82
CA LEU A 33 2.93 12.89 -3.46
C LEU A 33 2.40 13.74 -4.64
N ASP A 34 3.31 14.20 -5.50
CA ASP A 34 3.03 14.99 -6.70
C ASP A 34 2.26 14.23 -7.79
N GLU A 35 2.35 12.91 -7.82
CA GLU A 35 1.65 12.04 -8.78
C GLU A 35 0.24 11.61 -8.32
N LEU A 36 -0.21 12.08 -7.15
CA LEU A 36 -1.53 11.75 -6.62
C LEU A 36 -2.70 12.18 -7.52
N PRO A 37 -2.73 13.42 -8.07
CA PRO A 37 -3.84 13.86 -8.92
C PRO A 37 -4.08 12.91 -10.10
N ASP A 38 -3.03 12.60 -10.88
CA ASP A 38 -3.11 11.68 -12.02
C ASP A 38 -3.50 10.27 -11.61
N THR A 39 -3.09 9.83 -10.42
CA THR A 39 -3.45 8.52 -9.88
C THR A 39 -4.92 8.45 -9.53
N PHE A 40 -5.48 9.49 -8.92
CA PHE A 40 -6.90 9.56 -8.63
C PHE A 40 -7.75 9.58 -9.89
N GLU A 41 -7.32 10.28 -10.94
CA GLU A 41 -8.03 10.23 -12.23
C GLU A 41 -8.11 8.80 -12.79
N ARG A 42 -7.00 8.05 -12.78
CA ARG A 42 -7.00 6.65 -13.22
C ARG A 42 -7.91 5.77 -12.36
N MET A 43 -7.90 5.96 -11.04
CA MET A 43 -8.77 5.23 -10.12
C MET A 43 -10.25 5.51 -10.39
N LEU A 44 -10.62 6.77 -10.61
CA LEU A 44 -12.00 7.17 -10.90
C LEU A 44 -12.50 6.66 -12.26
N ARG A 45 -11.60 6.49 -13.24
CA ARG A 45 -11.92 5.86 -14.53
C ARG A 45 -12.07 4.33 -14.45
N GLY A 46 -11.73 3.72 -13.31
CA GLY A 46 -11.75 2.26 -13.14
C GLY A 46 -10.50 1.55 -13.65
N ASP A 47 -9.46 2.29 -14.04
CA ASP A 47 -8.23 1.75 -14.62
C ASP A 47 -7.18 1.34 -13.57
N SER A 48 -7.55 1.34 -12.28
CA SER A 48 -6.64 0.96 -11.20
C SER A 48 -6.68 -0.53 -10.92
N PHE A 49 -5.53 -1.20 -11.04
CA PHE A 49 -5.33 -2.59 -10.65
C PHE A 49 -4.24 -2.70 -9.56
N GLY A 50 -4.47 -3.53 -8.54
CA GLY A 50 -3.53 -3.74 -7.43
C GLY A 50 -3.51 -2.57 -6.43
N ARG A 51 -2.32 -2.23 -5.92
CA ARG A 51 -2.10 -1.15 -4.95
C ARG A 51 -1.01 -0.20 -5.40
N THR A 52 -1.30 1.09 -5.29
CA THR A 52 -0.33 2.17 -5.43
C THR A 52 0.22 2.56 -4.06
N LEU A 53 1.53 2.43 -3.86
CA LEU A 53 2.25 2.91 -2.69
C LEU A 53 2.60 4.38 -2.89
N VAL A 54 2.33 5.22 -1.90
CA VAL A 54 2.71 6.65 -1.93
C VAL A 54 3.85 6.85 -0.96
N ARG A 55 4.99 7.35 -1.44
CA ARG A 55 6.12 7.69 -0.58
C ARG A 55 5.88 9.05 0.06
N ILE A 56 6.00 9.13 1.39
CA ILE A 56 5.81 10.37 2.15
C ILE A 56 7.15 11.00 2.57
N ASP A 57 8.25 10.23 2.62
CA ASP A 57 9.55 10.70 3.13
C ASP A 57 10.74 10.35 2.20
N GLY A 58 11.49 11.38 1.77
CA GLY A 58 12.92 11.39 1.35
C GLY A 58 13.44 10.47 0.22
N PRO A 59 14.58 10.81 -0.44
CA PRO A 59 15.27 9.87 -1.35
C PRO A 59 15.89 8.69 -0.58
N MET A 60 15.94 7.53 -1.23
CA MET A 60 16.46 6.27 -0.68
C MET A 60 17.85 6.43 -0.03
N PRO A 61 18.08 5.94 1.20
CA PRO A 61 19.45 5.84 1.73
C PRO A 61 20.23 4.82 0.89
N PRO A 62 21.51 5.10 0.54
CA PRO A 62 22.30 4.14 -0.22
C PRO A 62 22.43 2.83 0.57
N LEU A 63 22.20 1.70 -0.12
CA LEU A 63 22.41 0.37 0.44
C LEU A 63 23.91 0.14 0.71
N PRO A 64 24.26 -0.64 1.75
CA PRO A 64 25.64 -1.07 1.98
C PRO A 64 26.18 -1.97 0.86
#